data_AF-A0A3D5TL76-F1
#
_entry.id   AF-A0A3D5TL76-F1
#
_cell.length_a   1.000
_cell.length_b   1.000
_cell.length_c   1.000
_cell.angle_alpha   90.00
_cell.angle_beta   90.00
_cell.angle_gamma   90.00
#
_symmetry.space_group_name_H-M   'P 1'
#
loop_
_entity.id
_entity.type
_entity.pdbx_description
1 polymer ?
#
loop_
_entity_poly.entity_id
_entity_poly.type
_entity_poly.pdbx_seq_one_letter_code
_entity_poly.pdbx_strand_id
1 'polypeptide(L)'
;MIPDICSVLDISEHELISGANDTEYHEMKRDARVYRKITETFFWGFTGAYASALVICFICDLAVNHRFTFFPVVFGSLLTAFSFVPTFTRFTEKHKLAVFTGSTYLSLVLLFVICCAKYGQNWFGAAALGTLLGYIAVFAPFLLRRYMPARGRRFIPAVYFLLFFACLALLVSAARITNVFSLPKGLLVVLYAFIPFAVTAVMHILCKRPLINASIDVLAFGSVIYALPRFLAAVFGSVEGANYAVNFADWAHFANGNVYLLILISTLAVSVSLLAAGIAKLRRAR
;
A
#
# COMPACT_ATOMS: atom_id res chain seq x y z
N MET A 1 -6.80 -23.72 44.20
CA MET A 1 -7.93 -23.36 43.33
C MET A 1 -8.28 -24.46 42.32
N ILE A 2 -7.41 -24.87 41.39
CA ILE A 2 -7.68 -26.05 40.51
C ILE A 2 -7.76 -27.38 41.31
N PRO A 3 -6.88 -27.64 42.30
CA PRO A 3 -6.92 -28.90 43.07
C PRO A 3 -8.13 -29.03 44.00
N ASP A 4 -8.63 -27.92 44.55
CA ASP A 4 -9.79 -27.90 45.44
C ASP A 4 -11.10 -28.20 44.69
N ILE A 5 -11.16 -27.83 43.40
CA ILE A 5 -12.29 -28.16 42.53
C ILE A 5 -12.22 -29.65 42.15
N CYS A 6 -11.02 -30.17 41.87
CA CYS A 6 -10.80 -31.59 41.55
C CYS A 6 -11.15 -32.52 42.73
N SER A 7 -10.85 -32.10 43.97
CA SER A 7 -11.15 -32.89 45.18
C SER A 7 -12.64 -32.90 45.55
N VAL A 8 -13.38 -31.82 45.27
CA VAL A 8 -14.84 -31.75 45.48
C VAL A 8 -15.59 -32.53 44.41
N LEU A 9 -15.08 -32.58 43.18
CA LEU A 9 -15.68 -33.35 42.08
C LEU A 9 -15.24 -34.83 42.04
N ASP A 10 -14.26 -35.26 42.84
CA ASP A 10 -13.64 -36.60 42.83
C ASP A 10 -13.08 -37.00 41.44
N ILE A 11 -12.50 -36.02 40.72
CA ILE A 11 -11.95 -36.18 39.36
C ILE A 11 -10.49 -35.75 39.35
N SER A 12 -9.64 -36.44 38.58
CA SER A 12 -8.23 -36.07 38.45
C SER A 12 -8.03 -34.76 37.66
N GLU A 13 -6.99 -34.00 37.96
CA GLU A 13 -6.67 -32.74 37.26
C GLU A 13 -6.48 -32.96 35.74
N HIS A 14 -5.97 -34.12 35.34
CA HIS A 14 -5.80 -34.49 33.94
C HIS A 14 -7.14 -34.73 33.23
N GLU A 15 -8.10 -35.38 33.88
CA GLU A 15 -9.46 -35.58 33.33
C GLU A 15 -10.23 -34.26 33.23
N LEU A 16 -10.07 -33.36 34.21
CA LEU A 16 -10.67 -32.03 34.16
C LEU A 16 -10.13 -31.22 32.96
N ILE A 17 -8.81 -31.24 32.76
CA ILE A 17 -8.16 -30.53 31.64
C ILE A 17 -8.52 -31.19 30.29
N SER A 18 -8.58 -32.52 30.22
CA SER A 18 -8.99 -33.23 29.00
C SER A 18 -10.45 -32.94 28.64
N GLY A 19 -11.36 -32.97 29.61
CA GLY A 19 -12.78 -32.66 29.39
C GLY A 19 -13.03 -31.19 29.00
N ALA A 20 -12.27 -30.27 29.59
CA ALA A 20 -12.31 -28.85 29.19
C ALA A 20 -11.81 -28.66 27.75
N ASN A 21 -10.68 -29.28 27.39
CA ASN A 21 -10.10 -29.19 26.05
C ASN A 21 -10.99 -29.86 24.98
N ASP A 22 -11.66 -30.97 25.31
CA ASP A 22 -12.61 -31.64 24.41
C ASP A 22 -13.82 -30.74 24.12
N THR A 23 -14.32 -30.02 25.14
CA THR A 23 -15.44 -29.08 24.98
C THR A 23 -15.04 -27.92 24.07
N GLU A 24 -13.90 -27.28 24.31
CA GLU A 24 -13.37 -26.21 23.44
C GLU A 24 -13.13 -26.70 22.00
N TYR A 25 -12.62 -27.93 21.85
CA TYR A 25 -12.38 -28.52 20.53
C TYR A 25 -13.67 -28.78 19.74
N HIS A 26 -14.75 -29.20 20.41
CA HIS A 26 -16.05 -29.38 19.79
C HIS A 26 -16.70 -28.05 19.39
N GLU A 27 -16.55 -27.01 20.20
CA GLU A 27 -16.99 -25.64 19.89
C GLU A 27 -16.24 -25.07 18.68
N MET A 28 -14.90 -25.18 18.66
CA MET A 28 -14.08 -24.78 17.50
C MET A 28 -14.51 -25.48 16.20
N LYS A 29 -14.84 -26.78 16.26
CA LYS A 29 -15.35 -27.52 15.09
C LYS A 29 -16.74 -27.06 14.65
N ARG A 30 -17.61 -26.71 15.60
CA ARG A 30 -18.96 -26.18 15.29
C ARG A 30 -18.83 -24.82 14.60
N ASP A 31 -18.02 -23.93 15.16
CA ASP A 31 -17.79 -22.59 14.63
C ASP A 31 -17.15 -22.63 13.24
N ALA A 32 -16.16 -23.49 13.03
CA ALA A 32 -15.55 -23.69 11.71
C ALA A 32 -16.57 -24.17 10.66
N ARG A 33 -17.49 -25.07 11.03
CA ARG A 33 -18.55 -25.55 10.12
C ARG A 33 -19.57 -24.46 9.80
N VAL A 34 -20.01 -23.71 10.81
CA VAL A 34 -20.95 -22.60 10.64
C VAL A 34 -20.33 -21.51 9.77
N TYR A 35 -19.08 -21.12 10.07
CA TYR A 35 -18.35 -20.12 9.29
C TYR A 35 -18.16 -20.55 7.84
N ARG A 36 -17.83 -21.83 7.59
CA ARG A 36 -17.75 -22.38 6.23
C ARG A 36 -19.09 -22.27 5.50
N LYS A 37 -20.19 -22.66 6.14
CA LYS A 37 -21.53 -22.60 5.52
C LYS A 37 -21.97 -21.17 5.20
N ILE A 38 -21.72 -20.22 6.10
CA ILE A 38 -22.00 -18.80 5.89
C ILE A 38 -21.18 -18.28 4.71
N THR A 39 -19.87 -18.57 4.70
CA THR A 39 -18.96 -18.14 3.65
C THR A 39 -19.37 -18.71 2.29
N GLU A 40 -19.75 -19.99 2.23
CA GLU A 40 -20.22 -20.63 1.00
C GLU A 40 -21.54 -20.07 0.49
N THR A 41 -22.50 -19.84 1.40
CA THR A 41 -23.80 -19.27 1.04
C THR A 41 -23.65 -17.86 0.50
N PHE A 42 -22.87 -17.04 1.20
CA PHE A 42 -22.55 -15.67 0.78
C PHE A 42 -21.88 -15.67 -0.59
N PHE A 43 -20.85 -16.50 -0.77
CA PHE A 43 -20.13 -16.66 -2.03
C PHE A 43 -21.07 -16.98 -3.20
N TRP A 44 -21.84 -18.07 -3.10
CA TRP A 44 -22.74 -18.48 -4.16
C TRP A 44 -23.86 -17.46 -4.40
N GLY A 45 -24.32 -16.77 -3.35
CA GLY A 45 -25.26 -15.66 -3.46
C GLY A 45 -24.71 -14.51 -4.32
N PHE A 46 -23.50 -14.03 -4.03
CA PHE A 46 -22.86 -12.97 -4.84
C PHE A 46 -22.53 -13.43 -6.25
N THR A 47 -22.00 -14.65 -6.42
CA THR A 47 -21.73 -15.22 -7.75
C THR A 47 -23.01 -15.28 -8.58
N GLY A 48 -24.11 -15.78 -8.00
CA GLY A 48 -25.41 -15.85 -8.67
C GLY A 48 -25.94 -14.46 -9.02
N ALA A 49 -25.85 -13.50 -8.11
CA ALA A 49 -26.26 -12.12 -8.36
C ALA A 49 -25.47 -11.49 -9.51
N TYR A 50 -24.13 -11.59 -9.50
CA TYR A 50 -23.29 -11.05 -10.57
C TYR A 50 -23.52 -11.76 -11.92
N ALA A 51 -23.71 -13.08 -11.93
CA ALA A 51 -24.03 -13.82 -13.14
C ALA A 51 -25.39 -13.39 -13.71
N SER A 52 -26.41 -13.25 -12.86
CA SER A 52 -27.74 -12.79 -13.28
C SER A 52 -27.70 -11.37 -13.86
N ALA A 53 -26.98 -10.44 -13.21
CA ALA A 53 -26.78 -9.08 -13.72
C ALA A 53 -26.07 -9.08 -15.08
N LEU A 54 -25.04 -9.91 -15.26
CA LEU A 54 -24.32 -10.05 -16.53
C LEU A 54 -25.25 -10.54 -17.65
N VAL A 55 -26.07 -11.55 -17.38
CA VAL A 55 -27.05 -12.09 -18.35
C VAL A 55 -28.11 -11.05 -18.71
N ILE A 56 -28.67 -10.35 -17.72
CA ILE A 56 -29.68 -9.31 -17.96
C ILE A 56 -29.08 -8.18 -18.81
N CYS A 57 -27.90 -7.67 -18.45
CA CYS A 57 -27.24 -6.60 -19.22
C CYS A 57 -26.87 -7.05 -20.63
N PHE A 58 -26.48 -8.31 -20.83
CA PHE A 58 -26.22 -8.87 -22.16
C PHE A 58 -27.48 -8.88 -23.03
N ILE A 59 -28.61 -9.38 -22.48
CA ILE A 59 -29.89 -9.44 -23.20
C ILE A 59 -30.37 -8.03 -23.54
N CYS A 60 -30.34 -7.10 -22.58
CA CYS A 60 -30.76 -5.71 -22.81
C CYS A 60 -29.91 -5.01 -23.87
N ASP A 61 -28.58 -5.17 -23.86
CA ASP A 61 -27.70 -4.54 -24.84
C ASP A 61 -27.96 -5.09 -26.25
N LEU A 62 -28.17 -6.41 -26.37
CA LEU A 62 -28.48 -7.04 -27.66
C LEU A 62 -29.90 -6.69 -28.16
N ALA A 63 -30.87 -6.60 -27.27
CA ALA A 63 -32.26 -6.30 -27.61
C ALA A 63 -32.46 -4.84 -28.01
N VAL A 64 -31.77 -3.90 -27.35
CA VAL A 64 -31.93 -2.45 -27.58
C VAL A 64 -30.97 -1.92 -28.62
N ASN A 65 -29.68 -2.24 -28.52
CA ASN A 65 -28.63 -1.65 -29.37
C ASN A 65 -28.26 -2.52 -30.57
N HIS A 66 -28.70 -3.79 -30.59
CA HIS A 66 -28.31 -4.81 -31.60
C HIS A 66 -26.79 -4.96 -31.80
N ARG A 67 -25.99 -4.46 -30.85
CA ARG A 67 -24.52 -4.47 -30.85
C ARG A 67 -24.01 -4.55 -29.41
N PHE A 68 -22.79 -5.06 -29.21
CA PHE A 68 -22.14 -5.16 -27.90
C PHE A 68 -21.48 -3.84 -27.46
N THR A 69 -22.27 -2.78 -27.30
CA THR A 69 -21.73 -1.45 -27.01
C THR A 69 -21.59 -1.21 -25.51
N PHE A 70 -22.56 -1.60 -24.69
CA PHE A 70 -22.54 -1.36 -23.25
C PHE A 70 -22.06 -2.59 -22.45
N PHE A 71 -22.31 -3.79 -22.97
CA PHE A 71 -21.98 -5.06 -22.32
C PHE A 71 -20.50 -5.19 -21.87
N PRO A 72 -19.48 -4.84 -22.68
CA PRO A 72 -18.08 -5.01 -22.25
C PRO A 72 -17.73 -4.20 -20.99
N VAL A 73 -18.28 -2.98 -20.86
CA VAL A 73 -18.03 -2.14 -19.68
C VAL A 73 -18.66 -2.77 -18.43
N VAL A 74 -19.90 -3.25 -18.56
CA VAL A 74 -20.58 -3.97 -17.47
C VAL A 74 -19.79 -5.21 -17.08
N PHE A 75 -19.35 -6.01 -18.05
CA PHE A 75 -18.52 -7.19 -17.81
C PHE A 75 -17.24 -6.86 -17.03
N GLY A 76 -16.48 -5.85 -17.47
CA GLY A 76 -15.27 -5.42 -16.76
C GLY A 76 -15.56 -4.94 -15.33
N SER A 77 -16.68 -4.22 -15.12
CA SER A 77 -17.07 -3.72 -13.80
C SER A 77 -17.50 -4.83 -12.84
N LEU A 78 -18.30 -5.79 -13.32
CA LEU A 78 -18.74 -6.95 -12.55
C LEU A 78 -17.56 -7.87 -12.24
N LEU A 79 -16.65 -8.10 -13.19
CA LEU A 79 -15.44 -8.88 -12.95
C LEU A 79 -14.53 -8.23 -11.90
N THR A 80 -14.44 -6.89 -11.92
CA THR A 80 -13.70 -6.15 -10.91
C THR A 80 -14.33 -6.35 -9.53
N ALA A 81 -15.64 -6.11 -9.39
CA ALA A 81 -16.36 -6.33 -8.13
C ALA A 81 -16.23 -7.78 -7.63
N PHE A 82 -16.32 -8.74 -8.55
CA PHE A 82 -16.18 -10.16 -8.27
C PHE A 82 -14.78 -10.56 -7.80
N SER A 83 -13.74 -9.88 -8.30
CA SER A 83 -12.35 -10.10 -7.87
C SER A 83 -12.07 -9.57 -6.46
N PHE A 84 -12.79 -8.52 -6.03
CA PHE A 84 -12.65 -7.94 -4.68
C PHE A 84 -13.30 -8.79 -3.59
N VAL A 85 -14.37 -9.51 -3.92
CA VAL A 85 -14.78 -10.67 -3.14
C VAL A 85 -13.63 -11.69 -3.32
N PRO A 86 -12.97 -12.21 -2.27
CA PRO A 86 -11.75 -13.04 -2.38
C PRO A 86 -12.00 -14.43 -3.00
N THR A 87 -12.87 -14.51 -3.99
CA THR A 87 -13.28 -15.62 -4.81
C THR A 87 -12.11 -16.35 -5.45
N PHE A 88 -11.23 -15.63 -6.14
CA PHE A 88 -10.08 -16.24 -6.80
C PHE A 88 -9.12 -16.91 -5.82
N THR A 89 -9.07 -16.43 -4.57
CA THR A 89 -8.24 -17.03 -3.51
C THR A 89 -8.78 -18.37 -3.01
N ARG A 90 -10.05 -18.70 -3.31
CA ARG A 90 -10.65 -19.99 -2.98
C ARG A 90 -10.12 -21.12 -3.87
N PHE A 91 -9.72 -20.81 -5.10
CA PHE A 91 -9.19 -21.78 -6.06
C PHE A 91 -7.71 -22.11 -5.85
N THR A 92 -7.05 -21.43 -4.91
CA THR A 92 -5.62 -21.62 -4.63
C THR A 92 -5.39 -21.82 -3.15
N GLU A 93 -4.87 -22.99 -2.76
CA GLU A 93 -4.51 -23.27 -1.37
C GLU A 93 -3.26 -22.49 -0.93
N LYS A 94 -2.33 -22.27 -1.87
CA LYS A 94 -1.09 -21.53 -1.68
C LYS A 94 -1.22 -20.14 -2.29
N HIS A 95 -0.48 -19.18 -1.73
CA HIS A 95 -0.27 -17.85 -2.32
C HIS A 95 -1.52 -16.96 -2.48
N LYS A 96 -2.52 -17.15 -1.62
CA LYS A 96 -3.80 -16.41 -1.62
C LYS A 96 -3.65 -14.90 -1.77
N LEU A 97 -2.68 -14.28 -1.07
CA LEU A 97 -2.45 -12.84 -1.17
C LEU A 97 -1.99 -12.42 -2.58
N ALA A 98 -1.05 -13.14 -3.19
CA ALA A 98 -0.57 -12.83 -4.54
C ALA A 98 -1.67 -13.03 -5.59
N VAL A 99 -2.49 -14.08 -5.43
CA VAL A 99 -3.62 -14.36 -6.32
C VAL A 99 -4.70 -13.28 -6.19
N PHE A 100 -5.00 -12.85 -4.96
CA PHE A 100 -5.93 -11.74 -4.71
C PHE A 100 -5.44 -10.46 -5.38
N THR A 101 -4.19 -10.05 -5.13
CA THR A 101 -3.64 -8.81 -5.68
C THR A 101 -3.53 -8.86 -7.19
N GLY A 102 -3.14 -10.01 -7.76
CA GLY A 102 -3.02 -10.19 -9.20
C GLY A 102 -4.37 -10.16 -9.91
N SER A 103 -5.37 -10.89 -9.40
CA SER A 103 -6.72 -10.95 -9.99
C SER A 103 -7.43 -9.60 -9.92
N THR A 104 -7.42 -8.95 -8.75
CA THR A 104 -8.03 -7.62 -8.57
C THR A 104 -7.38 -6.56 -9.46
N TYR A 105 -6.05 -6.48 -9.51
CA TYR A 105 -5.35 -5.55 -10.39
C TYR A 105 -5.61 -5.87 -11.88
N LEU A 106 -5.56 -7.13 -12.30
CA LEU A 106 -5.78 -7.52 -13.69
C LEU A 106 -7.22 -7.20 -14.15
N SER A 107 -8.21 -7.43 -13.28
CA SER A 107 -9.61 -7.08 -13.58
C SER A 107 -9.81 -5.56 -13.72
N LEU A 108 -9.14 -4.74 -12.90
CA LEU A 108 -9.12 -3.28 -13.03
C LEU A 108 -8.47 -2.83 -14.33
N VAL A 109 -7.32 -3.41 -14.69
CA VAL A 109 -6.62 -3.11 -15.95
C VAL A 109 -7.51 -3.45 -17.13
N LEU A 110 -8.18 -4.61 -17.11
CA LEU A 110 -9.13 -5.00 -18.15
C LEU A 110 -10.25 -3.96 -18.28
N LEU A 111 -10.83 -3.52 -17.17
CA LEU A 111 -11.85 -2.48 -17.15
C LEU A 111 -11.33 -1.17 -17.75
N PHE A 112 -10.11 -0.75 -17.41
CA PHE A 112 -9.50 0.46 -17.98
C PHE A 112 -9.27 0.35 -19.49
N VAL A 113 -8.82 -0.81 -19.99
CA VAL A 113 -8.68 -1.07 -21.43
C VAL A 113 -10.03 -0.93 -22.13
N ILE A 114 -11.07 -1.57 -21.59
CA ILE A 114 -12.42 -1.53 -22.17
C ILE A 114 -12.95 -0.09 -22.22
N CYS A 115 -12.82 0.66 -21.13
CA CYS A 115 -13.25 2.06 -21.08
C CYS A 115 -12.49 2.93 -22.07
N CYS A 116 -11.16 2.80 -22.15
CA CYS A 116 -10.35 3.60 -23.05
C CYS A 116 -10.63 3.27 -24.52
N ALA A 117 -10.76 1.99 -24.86
CA ALA A 117 -11.10 1.54 -26.21
C ALA A 117 -12.48 2.02 -26.65
N LYS A 118 -13.47 1.96 -25.74
CA LYS A 118 -14.85 2.37 -26.05
C LYS A 118 -14.99 3.89 -26.24
N TYR A 119 -14.36 4.68 -25.39
CA TYR A 119 -14.51 6.14 -25.40
C TYR A 119 -13.40 6.87 -26.15
N GLY A 120 -12.49 6.14 -26.81
CA GLY A 120 -11.36 6.72 -27.55
C GLY A 120 -10.42 7.56 -26.68
N GLN A 121 -10.20 7.12 -25.43
CA GLN A 121 -9.46 7.89 -24.43
C GLN A 121 -8.03 7.36 -24.24
N ASN A 122 -7.10 8.26 -23.92
CA ASN A 122 -5.68 7.94 -23.82
C ASN A 122 -5.15 7.90 -22.37
N TRP A 123 -6.04 7.92 -21.37
CA TRP A 123 -5.67 7.93 -19.95
C TRP A 123 -5.37 6.54 -19.37
N PHE A 124 -5.49 5.47 -20.17
CA PHE A 124 -5.23 4.08 -19.76
C PHE A 124 -3.91 3.93 -18.99
N GLY A 125 -2.81 4.40 -19.57
CA GLY A 125 -1.48 4.23 -18.97
C GLY A 125 -1.35 4.91 -17.61
N ALA A 126 -1.88 6.12 -17.47
CA ALA A 126 -1.86 6.86 -16.21
C ALA A 126 -2.75 6.19 -15.14
N ALA A 127 -3.93 5.69 -15.51
CA ALA A 127 -4.82 4.99 -14.58
C ALA A 127 -4.25 3.63 -14.15
N ALA A 128 -3.72 2.85 -15.09
CA ALA A 128 -3.11 1.55 -14.79
C ALA A 128 -1.87 1.70 -13.89
N LEU A 129 -0.95 2.62 -14.21
CA LEU A 129 0.25 2.84 -13.40
C LEU A 129 -0.06 3.54 -12.07
N GLY A 130 -1.07 4.41 -12.02
CA GLY A 130 -1.49 5.08 -10.79
C GLY A 130 -2.11 4.09 -9.80
N THR A 131 -2.97 3.21 -10.28
CA THR A 131 -3.51 2.12 -9.45
C THR A 131 -2.42 1.11 -9.07
N LEU A 132 -1.51 0.76 -9.99
CA LEU A 132 -0.37 -0.11 -9.68
C LEU A 132 0.50 0.47 -8.55
N LEU A 133 0.77 1.78 -8.57
CA LEU A 133 1.50 2.46 -7.51
C LEU A 133 0.81 2.30 -6.15
N GLY A 134 -0.52 2.41 -6.10
CA GLY A 134 -1.31 2.13 -4.90
C GLY A 134 -1.21 0.66 -4.44
N TYR A 135 -1.27 -0.28 -5.38
CA TYR A 135 -1.09 -1.71 -5.09
C TYR A 135 0.30 -2.00 -4.53
N ILE A 136 1.33 -1.34 -5.06
CA ILE A 136 2.69 -1.45 -4.55
C ILE A 136 2.75 -0.95 -3.11
N ALA A 137 2.22 0.25 -2.85
CA ALA A 137 2.23 0.84 -1.51
C ALA A 137 1.59 -0.07 -0.45
N VAL A 138 0.46 -0.69 -0.80
CA VAL A 138 -0.32 -1.51 0.14
C VAL A 138 0.21 -2.94 0.23
N PHE A 139 0.41 -3.62 -0.91
CA PHE A 139 0.62 -5.08 -0.93
C PHE A 139 2.08 -5.51 -1.09
N ALA A 140 2.93 -4.70 -1.74
CA ALA A 140 4.34 -5.06 -1.92
C ALA A 140 5.10 -5.36 -0.62
N PRO A 141 4.94 -4.63 0.51
CA PRO A 141 5.67 -4.97 1.73
C PRO A 141 5.31 -6.37 2.27
N PHE A 142 4.04 -6.76 2.17
CA PHE A 142 3.58 -8.08 2.60
C PHE A 142 4.01 -9.19 1.65
N LEU A 143 3.93 -8.95 0.33
CA LEU A 143 4.41 -9.87 -0.69
C LEU A 143 5.93 -10.08 -0.58
N LEU A 144 6.72 -9.01 -0.54
CA LEU A 144 8.17 -9.12 -0.40
C LEU A 144 8.56 -9.88 0.88
N ARG A 145 7.89 -9.62 2.01
CA ARG A 145 8.18 -10.34 3.26
C ARG A 145 7.82 -11.83 3.20
N ARG A 146 6.75 -12.20 2.49
CA ARG A 146 6.26 -13.57 2.41
C ARG A 146 7.03 -14.42 1.40
N TYR A 147 7.44 -13.84 0.27
CA TYR A 147 7.98 -14.57 -0.88
C TYR A 147 9.50 -14.43 -1.03
N MET A 148 10.13 -13.42 -0.43
CA MET A 148 11.57 -13.22 -0.57
C MET A 148 12.36 -14.21 0.31
N PRO A 149 13.43 -14.86 -0.22
CA PRO A 149 14.25 -15.79 0.54
C PRO A 149 14.97 -15.13 1.72
N ALA A 150 15.33 -15.90 2.75
CA ALA A 150 15.93 -15.39 4.01
C ALA A 150 17.17 -14.51 3.77
N ARG A 151 18.16 -15.06 3.06
CA ARG A 151 18.71 -14.48 1.82
C ARG A 151 18.69 -12.95 1.66
N GLY A 152 17.62 -12.53 0.99
CA GLY A 152 17.37 -11.19 0.50
C GLY A 152 16.54 -10.32 1.43
N ARG A 153 16.11 -10.82 2.60
CA ARG A 153 15.22 -10.07 3.51
C ARG A 153 15.77 -8.70 3.93
N ARG A 154 17.11 -8.55 3.97
CA ARG A 154 17.81 -7.28 4.22
C ARG A 154 17.57 -6.23 3.12
N PHE A 155 17.34 -6.66 1.89
CA PHE A 155 17.13 -5.79 0.73
C PHE A 155 15.65 -5.45 0.48
N ILE A 156 14.72 -5.94 1.32
CA ILE A 156 13.28 -5.67 1.13
C ILE A 156 12.99 -4.17 1.01
N PRO A 157 13.48 -3.27 1.90
CA PRO A 157 13.19 -1.85 1.76
C PRO A 157 13.75 -1.26 0.47
N ALA A 158 14.97 -1.67 0.07
CA ALA A 158 15.59 -1.22 -1.16
C ALA A 158 14.80 -1.65 -2.40
N VAL A 159 14.39 -2.91 -2.47
CA VAL A 159 13.56 -3.43 -3.57
C VAL A 159 12.20 -2.75 -3.60
N TYR A 160 11.57 -2.55 -2.43
CA TYR A 160 10.31 -1.84 -2.32
C TYR A 160 10.40 -0.40 -2.85
N PHE A 161 11.38 0.38 -2.38
CA PHE A 161 11.55 1.76 -2.84
C PHE A 161 11.96 1.83 -4.30
N LEU A 162 12.80 0.91 -4.80
CA LEU A 162 13.15 0.85 -6.22
C LEU A 162 11.91 0.59 -7.09
N LEU A 163 11.05 -0.33 -6.66
CA LEU A 163 9.82 -0.67 -7.37
C LEU A 163 8.81 0.49 -7.31
N PHE A 164 8.71 1.20 -6.19
CA PHE A 164 7.92 2.43 -6.06
C PHE A 164 8.46 3.55 -6.97
N PHE A 165 9.79 3.72 -7.04
CA PHE A 165 10.46 4.70 -7.89
C PHE A 165 10.22 4.42 -9.37
N ALA A 166 10.46 3.18 -9.79
CA ALA A 166 10.24 2.76 -11.17
C ALA A 166 8.79 2.96 -11.59
N CYS A 167 7.83 2.57 -10.74
CA CYS A 167 6.41 2.76 -11.02
C CYS A 167 6.03 4.25 -11.08
N LEU A 168 6.55 5.09 -10.19
CA LEU A 168 6.29 6.53 -10.21
C LEU A 168 6.90 7.21 -11.45
N ALA A 169 8.11 6.84 -11.85
CA ALA A 169 8.75 7.34 -13.06
C ALA A 169 7.98 6.93 -14.33
N LEU A 170 7.51 5.68 -14.40
CA LEU A 170 6.62 5.21 -15.47
C LEU A 170 5.29 5.96 -15.45
N LEU A 171 4.70 6.20 -14.27
CA LEU A 171 3.45 6.95 -14.14
C LEU A 171 3.59 8.38 -14.66
N VAL A 172 4.66 9.09 -14.29
CA VAL A 172 4.96 10.42 -14.82
C VAL A 172 5.16 10.37 -16.33
N SER A 173 5.82 9.33 -16.85
CA SER A 173 5.99 9.14 -18.30
C SER A 173 4.66 8.92 -19.01
N ALA A 174 3.74 8.13 -18.44
CA ALA A 174 2.41 7.91 -18.99
C ALA A 174 1.50 9.14 -18.85
N ALA A 175 1.63 9.91 -17.76
CA ALA A 175 0.89 11.15 -17.57
C ALA A 175 1.25 12.19 -18.64
N ARG A 176 2.44 12.13 -19.24
CA ARG A 176 2.84 13.00 -20.35
C ARG A 176 2.00 12.81 -21.61
N ILE A 177 1.41 11.62 -21.79
CA ILE A 177 0.54 11.31 -22.94
C ILE A 177 -0.77 12.13 -22.86
N THR A 178 -1.26 12.35 -21.63
CA THR A 178 -2.53 13.06 -21.39
C THR A 178 -2.34 14.55 -21.09
N ASN A 179 -1.23 14.91 -20.44
CA ASN A 179 -0.95 16.26 -20.00
C ASN A 179 0.33 16.81 -20.61
N VAL A 180 0.35 18.13 -20.86
CA VAL A 180 1.51 18.81 -21.41
C VAL A 180 2.40 19.33 -20.29
N PHE A 181 3.54 18.67 -20.08
CA PHE A 181 4.59 19.15 -19.19
C PHE A 181 5.97 18.65 -19.65
N SER A 182 7.04 19.20 -19.09
CA SER A 182 8.39 18.74 -19.40
C SER A 182 8.70 17.43 -18.68
N LEU A 183 8.85 16.34 -19.43
CA LEU A 183 9.17 15.01 -18.88
C LEU A 183 10.49 15.00 -18.08
N PRO A 184 11.60 15.61 -18.57
CA PRO A 184 12.84 15.67 -17.79
C PRO A 184 12.66 16.38 -16.44
N LYS A 185 11.92 17.50 -16.40
CA LYS A 185 11.65 18.22 -15.15
C LYS A 185 10.81 17.38 -14.18
N GLY A 186 9.79 16.67 -14.69
CA GLY A 186 8.99 15.75 -13.88
C GLY A 186 9.83 14.60 -13.29
N LEU A 187 10.71 13.99 -14.09
CA LEU A 187 11.60 12.93 -13.63
C LEU A 187 12.64 13.43 -12.61
N LEU A 188 13.12 14.67 -12.74
CA LEU A 188 13.98 15.29 -11.73
C LEU A 188 13.26 15.46 -10.38
N VAL A 189 11.97 15.84 -10.40
CA VAL A 189 11.15 15.92 -9.18
C VAL A 189 10.98 14.54 -8.55
N VAL A 190 10.74 13.50 -9.35
CA VAL A 190 10.67 12.11 -8.87
C VAL A 190 11.99 11.67 -8.23
N LEU A 191 13.13 11.95 -8.88
CA LEU A 191 14.45 11.63 -8.35
C LEU A 191 14.70 12.34 -7.02
N TYR A 192 14.37 13.63 -6.95
CA TYR A 192 14.52 14.42 -5.73
C TYR A 192 13.66 13.89 -4.57
N ALA A 193 12.39 13.57 -4.84
CA ALA A 193 11.48 13.01 -3.85
C ALA A 193 11.95 11.65 -3.30
N PHE A 194 12.78 10.92 -4.05
CA PHE A 194 13.30 9.61 -3.65
C PHE A 194 14.61 9.63 -2.87
N ILE A 195 15.28 10.77 -2.77
CA ILE A 195 16.51 10.93 -1.96
C ILE A 195 16.35 10.41 -0.52
N PRO A 196 15.32 10.80 0.27
CA PRO A 196 15.22 10.35 1.65
C PRO A 196 14.92 8.86 1.74
N PHE A 197 14.14 8.30 0.81
CA PHE A 197 13.87 6.86 0.73
C PHE A 197 15.13 6.04 0.38
N ALA A 198 16.00 6.57 -0.49
CA ALA A 198 17.29 5.96 -0.78
C ALA A 198 18.20 5.95 0.44
N VAL A 199 18.24 7.04 1.21
CA VAL A 199 18.95 7.10 2.50
C VAL A 199 18.41 6.04 3.46
N THR A 200 17.09 5.94 3.61
CA THR A 200 16.45 4.91 4.46
C THR A 200 16.78 3.49 4.02
N ALA A 201 16.78 3.21 2.71
CA ALA A 201 17.16 1.91 2.17
C ALA A 201 18.61 1.55 2.55
N VAL A 202 19.54 2.48 2.32
CA VAL A 202 20.97 2.30 2.61
C VAL A 202 21.19 2.14 4.11
N MET A 203 20.56 2.96 4.94
CA MET A 203 20.68 2.89 6.40
C MET A 203 20.14 1.59 6.96
N HIS A 204 19.01 1.09 6.45
CA HIS A 204 18.47 -0.21 6.86
C HIS A 204 19.38 -1.37 6.46
N ILE A 205 20.08 -1.24 5.32
CA ILE A 205 21.10 -2.21 4.93
C ILE A 205 22.30 -2.11 5.88
N LEU A 206 22.90 -0.94 6.06
CA LEU A 206 24.17 -0.78 6.78
C LEU A 206 24.05 -0.94 8.30
N CYS A 207 23.06 -0.31 8.92
CA CYS A 207 22.96 -0.20 10.37
C CYS A 207 21.73 -0.97 10.88
N LYS A 208 21.93 -1.88 11.84
CA LYS A 208 20.84 -2.67 12.46
C LYS A 208 20.24 -2.00 13.70
N ARG A 209 20.61 -0.75 13.99
CA ARG A 209 20.19 -0.05 15.21
C ARG A 209 18.98 0.85 14.88
N PRO A 210 17.77 0.53 15.39
CA PRO A 210 16.55 1.20 14.94
C PRO A 210 16.52 2.69 15.29
N LEU A 211 17.03 3.09 16.46
CA LEU A 211 17.03 4.50 16.89
C LEU A 211 18.00 5.38 16.09
N ILE A 212 19.16 4.84 15.72
CA ILE A 212 20.14 5.56 14.89
C ILE A 212 19.61 5.70 13.46
N ASN A 213 18.98 4.64 12.92
CA ASN A 213 18.35 4.72 11.60
C ASN A 213 17.23 5.76 11.58
N ALA A 214 16.33 5.72 12.57
CA ALA A 214 15.24 6.68 12.67
C ALA A 214 15.74 8.13 12.77
N SER A 215 16.83 8.37 13.50
CA SER A 215 17.47 9.69 13.56
C SER A 215 17.92 10.20 12.17
N ILE A 216 18.60 9.35 11.40
CA ILE A 216 19.12 9.69 10.07
C ILE A 216 17.96 9.84 9.07
N ASP A 217 16.95 8.98 9.15
CA ASP A 217 15.76 9.04 8.29
C ASP A 217 15.01 10.36 8.51
N VAL A 218 14.71 10.72 9.76
CA VAL A 218 14.02 11.98 10.09
C VAL A 218 14.80 13.19 9.58
N LEU A 219 16.12 13.20 9.73
CA LEU A 219 16.97 14.29 9.25
C LEU A 219 16.97 14.37 7.72
N ALA A 220 17.01 13.23 7.02
CA ALA A 220 16.98 13.17 5.57
C ALA A 220 15.65 13.70 5.02
N PHE A 221 14.51 13.27 5.57
CA PHE A 221 13.19 13.78 5.20
C PHE A 221 13.07 15.28 5.47
N GLY A 222 13.47 15.75 6.66
CA GLY A 222 13.45 17.16 7.02
C GLY A 222 14.28 18.04 6.09
N SER A 223 15.50 17.60 5.76
CA SER A 223 16.42 18.32 4.87
C SER A 223 15.89 18.41 3.44
N VAL A 224 15.30 17.33 2.92
CA VAL A 224 14.71 17.29 1.57
C VAL A 224 13.45 18.16 1.49
N ILE A 225 12.59 18.14 2.52
CA ILE A 225 11.41 19.01 2.55
C ILE A 225 11.83 20.49 2.62
N TYR A 226 12.82 20.82 3.45
CA TYR A 226 13.34 22.18 3.57
C TYR A 226 13.93 22.72 2.25
N ALA A 227 14.69 21.89 1.53
CA ALA A 227 15.32 22.28 0.28
C ALA A 227 14.36 22.27 -0.94
N LEU A 228 13.14 21.74 -0.79
CA LEU A 228 12.17 21.57 -1.87
C LEU A 228 11.88 22.88 -2.63
N PRO A 229 11.61 24.04 -1.99
CA PRO A 229 11.30 25.27 -2.73
C PRO A 229 12.46 25.73 -3.61
N ARG A 230 13.70 25.65 -3.08
CA ARG A 230 14.90 26.02 -3.85
C ARG A 230 15.12 25.07 -5.02
N PHE A 231 14.88 23.78 -4.82
CA PHE A 231 14.96 22.78 -5.89
C PHE A 231 13.91 23.05 -6.98
N LEU A 232 12.66 23.29 -6.60
CA LEU A 232 11.59 23.59 -7.56
C LEU A 232 11.87 24.89 -8.34
N ALA A 233 12.38 25.93 -7.69
CA ALA A 233 12.80 27.16 -8.35
C ALA A 233 13.94 26.92 -9.35
N ALA A 234 14.90 26.05 -9.03
CA ALA A 234 15.97 25.68 -9.96
C ALA A 234 15.45 24.88 -11.19
N VAL A 235 14.42 24.05 -11.02
CA VAL A 235 13.87 23.19 -12.09
C VAL A 235 12.85 23.92 -12.97
N PHE A 236 11.94 24.70 -12.37
CA PHE A 236 10.84 25.35 -13.06
C PHE A 236 11.07 26.84 -13.34
N GLY A 237 12.13 27.43 -12.76
CA GLY A 237 12.37 28.87 -12.77
C GLY A 237 11.79 29.54 -11.51
N SER A 238 12.39 30.65 -11.10
CA SER A 238 11.85 31.47 -10.01
C SER A 238 10.59 32.19 -10.49
N VAL A 239 9.49 32.05 -9.76
CA VAL A 239 8.35 32.94 -9.90
C VAL A 239 8.73 34.28 -9.24
N GLU A 240 8.49 35.41 -9.90
CA GLU A 240 8.70 36.74 -9.31
C GLU A 240 8.01 36.82 -7.93
N GLY A 241 8.76 37.21 -6.89
CA GLY A 241 8.27 37.26 -5.50
C GLY A 241 8.50 35.99 -4.66
N ALA A 242 8.98 34.88 -5.23
CA ALA A 242 9.30 33.65 -4.51
C ALA A 242 10.73 33.63 -3.95
N ASN A 243 11.22 34.76 -3.42
CA ASN A 243 12.51 34.75 -2.72
C ASN A 243 12.36 33.98 -1.41
N TYR A 244 13.14 32.91 -1.26
CA TYR A 244 13.20 32.14 -0.03
C TYR A 244 13.78 33.02 1.09
N ALA A 245 12.88 33.65 1.85
CA ALA A 245 13.19 34.52 2.96
C ALA A 245 12.43 34.06 4.20
N VAL A 246 13.06 34.24 5.35
CA VAL A 246 12.53 33.82 6.65
C VAL A 246 12.44 35.05 7.52
N ASN A 247 11.26 35.29 8.06
CA ASN A 247 11.03 36.34 9.04
C ASN A 247 9.88 35.94 9.98
N PHE A 248 10.22 35.50 11.19
CA PHE A 248 9.22 35.07 12.18
C PHE A 248 8.38 36.22 12.76
N ALA A 249 8.73 37.48 12.49
CA ALA A 249 7.94 38.64 12.89
C ALA A 249 6.81 38.96 11.89
N ASP A 250 6.94 38.55 10.62
CA ASP A 250 5.95 38.79 9.58
C ASP A 250 5.53 37.48 8.90
N TRP A 251 4.47 36.89 9.44
CA TRP A 251 3.91 35.64 8.93
C TRP A 251 3.08 35.83 7.66
N ALA A 252 2.54 37.02 7.41
CA ALA A 252 1.68 37.25 6.26
C ALA A 252 2.48 37.15 4.95
N HIS A 253 3.71 37.67 4.94
CA HIS A 253 4.56 37.69 3.74
C HIS A 253 5.56 36.52 3.68
N PHE A 254 5.94 35.93 4.81
CA PHE A 254 7.01 34.90 4.87
C PHE A 254 6.54 33.53 5.39
N ALA A 255 5.23 33.24 5.36
CA ALA A 255 4.65 31.98 5.85
C ALA A 255 5.38 30.73 5.35
N ASN A 256 5.60 30.60 4.03
CA ASN A 256 6.24 29.42 3.45
C ASN A 256 7.66 29.22 3.99
N GLY A 257 8.50 30.26 3.95
CA GLY A 257 9.89 30.18 4.44
C GLY A 257 9.96 29.82 5.93
N ASN A 258 9.11 30.46 6.74
CA ASN A 258 9.00 30.17 8.17
C ASN A 258 8.58 28.71 8.43
N VAL A 259 7.58 28.21 7.71
CA VAL A 259 7.09 26.81 7.84
C VAL A 259 8.18 25.81 7.46
N TYR A 260 8.86 25.99 6.32
CA TYR A 260 9.94 25.09 5.92
C TYR A 260 11.08 25.08 6.94
N LEU A 261 11.46 26.25 7.49
CA LEU A 261 12.50 26.32 8.51
C LEU A 261 12.05 25.65 9.82
N LEU A 262 10.80 25.82 10.24
CA LEU A 262 10.26 25.12 11.42
C LEU A 262 10.24 23.60 11.23
N ILE A 263 9.91 23.12 10.02
CA ILE A 263 10.03 21.69 9.70
C ILE A 263 11.48 21.23 9.85
N LEU A 264 12.46 22.00 9.37
CA LEU A 264 13.88 21.64 9.53
C LEU A 264 14.31 21.63 11.01
N ILE A 265 13.97 22.66 11.78
CA ILE A 265 14.33 22.76 13.20
C ILE A 265 13.70 21.63 13.99
N SER A 266 12.41 21.34 13.78
CA SER A 266 11.70 20.27 14.48
C SER A 266 12.27 18.89 14.15
N THR A 267 12.52 18.61 12.87
CA THR A 267 13.13 17.34 12.44
C THR A 267 14.57 17.20 12.94
N LEU A 268 15.35 18.27 12.99
CA LEU A 268 16.70 18.28 13.56
C LEU A 268 16.67 18.00 15.07
N ALA A 269 15.77 18.64 15.82
CA ALA A 269 15.61 18.41 17.24
C ALA A 269 15.21 16.94 17.55
N VAL A 270 14.27 16.39 16.78
CA VAL A 270 13.87 14.97 16.88
C VAL A 270 15.03 14.05 16.51
N SER A 271 15.76 14.35 15.43
CA SER A 271 16.92 13.57 14.99
C SER A 271 18.01 13.51 16.06
N VAL A 272 18.36 14.64 16.69
CA VAL A 272 19.35 14.71 17.78
C VAL A 272 18.89 13.92 19.00
N SER A 273 17.61 14.03 19.35
CA SER A 273 17.03 13.30 20.49
C SER A 273 17.07 11.78 20.28
N LEU A 274 16.71 11.32 19.07
CA LEU A 274 16.76 9.91 18.70
C LEU A 274 18.19 9.37 18.66
N LEU A 275 19.14 10.18 18.17
CA LEU A 275 20.55 9.82 18.14
C LEU A 275 21.11 9.66 19.56
N ALA A 276 20.86 10.64 20.43
CA ALA A 276 21.27 10.61 21.83
C ALA A 276 20.68 9.40 22.57
N ALA A 277 19.39 9.12 22.38
CA ALA A 277 18.73 7.94 22.93
C ALA A 277 19.33 6.63 22.39
N GLY A 278 19.64 6.59 21.09
CA GLY A 278 20.31 5.46 20.44
C GLY A 278 21.68 5.16 21.04
N ILE A 279 22.51 6.20 21.23
CA ILE A 279 23.84 6.09 21.84
C ILE A 279 23.75 5.72 23.32
N ALA A 280 22.83 6.32 24.08
CA ALA A 280 22.61 5.98 25.48
C ALA A 280 22.20 4.51 25.66
N LYS A 281 21.33 4.00 24.78
CA LYS A 281 20.93 2.58 24.77
C LYS A 281 22.10 1.66 24.42
N LEU A 282 22.99 2.07 23.53
CA LEU A 282 24.24 1.34 23.22
C LEU A 282 25.17 1.25 24.43
N ARG A 283 25.30 2.35 25.20
CA ARG A 283 26.13 2.37 26.42
C ARG A 283 25.58 1.50 27.54
N ARG A 284 24.24 1.38 27.67
CA ARG A 284 23.60 0.52 28.69
C ARG A 284 23.64 -0.98 28.38
N ALA A 285 23.84 -1.34 27.11
CA ALA A 285 23.87 -2.74 26.66
C ALA A 285 25.30 -3.33 26.64
N ARG A 286 26.29 -2.53 27.04
CA ARG A 286 27.71 -2.90 27.13
C ARG A 286 28.10 -2.98 28.60
#